data_AF-A0A0L8VC21-F1
#
_entry.id   AF-A0A0L8VC21-F1
#
_cell.length_a   1.000
_cell.length_b   1.000
_cell.length_c   1.000
_cell.angle_alpha   90.00
_cell.angle_beta   90.00
_cell.angle_gamma   90.00
#
_symmetry.space_group_name_H-M   'P 1'
#
loop_
_entity.id
_entity.type
_entity.pdbx_description
1 polymer ?
#
loop_
_entity_poly.entity_id
_entity_poly.type
_entity_poly.pdbx_seq_one_letter_code
_entity_poly.pdbx_strand_id
1 'polypeptide(L)' 'MKIVGSVLLILGIIGLVVFGIQAFNDSESFSVLGAEVAVSKANWTPVIASAVVLLVGFFLTMSRRKA' A
#
# COMPACT_ATOMS: atom_id res chain seq x y z
N MET A 1 14.72 7.73 17.14
CA MET A 1 13.62 6.85 16.70
C MET A 1 12.27 7.57 16.47
N LYS A 2 11.98 8.74 17.06
CA LYS A 2 10.78 9.55 16.70
C LYS A 2 10.75 9.88 15.21
N ILE A 3 11.85 10.43 14.70
CA ILE A 3 12.03 10.79 13.30
C ILE A 3 11.87 9.56 12.40
N VAL A 4 12.49 8.43 12.76
CA VAL A 4 12.42 7.18 11.98
C VAL A 4 10.98 6.66 11.87
N GLY A 5 10.23 6.62 12.98
CA GLY A 5 8.81 6.20 12.95
C GLY A 5 7.94 7.12 12.10
N SER A 6 8.11 8.44 12.25
CA SER A 6 7.38 9.43 11.44
C SER A 6 7.73 9.35 9.95
N VAL A 7 9.01 9.17 9.61
CA VAL A 7 9.45 9.02 8.21
C VAL A 7 8.88 7.75 7.59
N LEU A 8 8.93 6.61 8.31
CA LEU A 8 8.35 5.35 7.83
C LEU A 8 6.83 5.46 7.64
N LEU A 9 6.14 6.15 8.55
CA LEU A 9 4.70 6.36 8.46
C LEU A 9 4.34 7.20 7.22
N ILE A 10 5.06 8.30 6.97
CA ILE A 10 4.86 9.16 5.80
C ILE A 10 5.16 8.38 4.51
N LEU A 11 6.29 7.67 4.44
CA LEU A 11 6.67 6.88 3.27
C LEU A 11 5.68 5.75 2.99
N GLY A 12 5.19 5.09 4.04
CA GLY A 12 4.15 4.06 3.94
C GLY A 12 2.85 4.61 3.35
N ILE A 13 2.40 5.79 3.81
CA ILE A 13 1.21 6.45 3.25
C ILE A 13 1.41 6.80 1.78
N ILE A 14 2.54 7.43 1.44
CA ILE A 14 2.83 7.82 0.06
C ILE A 14 2.88 6.59 -0.85
N GLY A 15 3.56 5.53 -0.42
CA GLY A 15 3.65 4.28 -1.19
C GLY A 15 2.27 3.66 -1.41
N LEU A 16 1.42 3.63 -0.38
CA LEU A 16 0.08 3.05 -0.49
C LEU A 16 -0.80 3.82 -1.49
N VAL A 17 -0.70 5.15 -1.50
CA VAL A 17 -1.42 6.01 -2.46
C VAL A 17 -0.89 5.80 -3.87
N VAL A 18 0.42 5.90 -4.08
CA VAL A 18 1.04 5.83 -5.41
C VAL A 18 0.86 4.44 -6.03
N PHE A 19 1.25 3.39 -5.30
CA PHE A 19 1.14 2.03 -5.81
C PHE A 19 -0.30 1.53 -5.82
N GLY A 20 -1.16 2.01 -4.93
CA GLY A 20 -2.58 1.70 -4.96
C GLY A 20 -3.25 2.24 -6.22
N ILE A 21 -2.94 3.49 -6.62
CA ILE A 21 -3.42 4.07 -7.88
C ILE A 21 -2.85 3.29 -9.08
N GLN A 22 -1.56 2.95 -9.07
CA GLN A 22 -0.97 2.13 -10.16
C GLN A 22 -1.65 0.77 -10.28
N ALA A 23 -1.83 0.05 -9.16
CA ALA A 23 -2.50 -1.25 -9.17
C ALA A 23 -3.97 -1.17 -9.61
N PHE A 24 -4.65 -0.07 -9.27
CA PHE A 24 -6.02 0.17 -9.73
C PHE A 24 -6.06 0.42 -11.25
N ASN A 25 -5.14 1.24 -11.77
CA ASN A 25 -5.07 1.53 -13.21
C ASN A 25 -4.61 0.33 -14.05
N ASP A 26 -3.77 -0.55 -13.48
CA ASP A 26 -3.28 -1.76 -14.15
C ASP A 26 -4.31 -2.91 -14.11
N SER A 27 -5.46 -2.71 -13.46
CA SER A 27 -6.55 -3.68 -13.46
C SER A 27 -7.34 -3.58 -14.77
N GLU A 28 -6.81 -4.17 -15.85
CA GLU A 28 -7.54 -4.37 -17.09
C GLU A 28 -8.66 -5.42 -16.89
N SER A 29 -9.90 -5.05 -17.19
CA SER A 29 -11.04 -5.99 -17.25
C SER A 29 -11.20 -6.49 -18.69
N PHE A 30 -11.28 -7.82 -18.87
CA PHE A 30 -11.58 -8.41 -20.17
C PHE A 30 -12.98 -9.04 -20.12
N SER A 31 -13.83 -8.69 -21.08
CA SER A 31 -15.13 -9.34 -21.28
C SER A 31 -14.93 -10.54 -22.21
N VAL A 32 -15.14 -11.75 -21.69
CA VAL A 32 -15.10 -12.98 -22.47
C VAL A 32 -16.52 -13.54 -22.49
N LEU A 33 -17.12 -13.62 -23.69
CA LEU A 33 -18.49 -14.13 -23.89
C LEU A 33 -19.59 -13.39 -23.08
N GLY A 34 -19.37 -12.11 -22.74
CA GLY A 34 -20.31 -11.34 -21.92
C GLY A 34 -20.16 -11.55 -20.40
N ALA A 35 -19.25 -12.40 -19.96
CA ALA A 35 -18.79 -12.46 -18.58
C ALA A 35 -17.58 -11.54 -18.41
N GLU A 36 -17.67 -10.59 -17.48
CA GLU A 36 -16.53 -9.77 -17.07
C GLU A 36 -15.57 -10.64 -16.25
N VAL A 37 -14.47 -11.07 -16.86
CA VAL A 37 -13.40 -11.76 -16.16
C VAL A 37 -12.29 -10.74 -15.93
N ALA A 38 -12.34 -10.10 -14.76
CA ALA A 38 -11.28 -9.23 -14.30
C ALA A 38 -10.08 -10.07 -13.85
N VAL A 39 -9.14 -10.31 -14.76
CA VAL A 39 -7.83 -10.84 -14.39
C VAL A 39 -6.97 -9.66 -13.99
N SER A 40 -6.79 -9.45 -12.68
CA SER A 40 -5.91 -8.39 -12.19
C SER A 40 -4.48 -8.67 -12.63
N LYS A 41 -4.02 -7.97 -13.69
CA LYS A 41 -2.61 -7.94 -14.10
C LYS A 41 -1.75 -7.06 -13.17
N ALA A 42 -2.38 -6.36 -12.24
CA ALA A 42 -1.72 -5.45 -11.33
C ALA A 42 -0.72 -6.19 -10.42
N ASN A 43 0.50 -5.64 -10.32
CA ASN A 43 1.48 -6.11 -9.35
C ASN A 43 1.15 -5.53 -7.96
N TRP A 44 0.53 -6.34 -7.10
CA TRP A 44 0.14 -5.94 -5.75
C TRP A 44 1.29 -5.90 -4.73
N THR A 45 2.44 -6.50 -5.06
CA THR A 45 3.62 -6.56 -4.18
C THR A 45 4.02 -5.19 -3.61
N PRO A 46 4.19 -4.12 -4.43
CA PRO A 46 4.54 -2.79 -3.90
C PRO A 46 3.47 -2.16 -3.01
N VAL A 47 2.18 -2.47 -3.24
CA VAL A 47 1.08 -2.01 -2.38
C VAL A 47 1.18 -2.66 -0.99
N ILE A 48 1.37 -3.99 -0.97
CA ILE A 48 1.49 -4.78 0.26
C ILE A 48 2.73 -4.34 1.04
N ALA A 49 3.87 -4.16 0.37
CA ALA A 49 5.09 -3.67 1.01
C ALA A 49 4.88 -2.30 1.66
N SER A 50 4.19 -1.39 0.98
CA SER A 50 3.88 -0.05 1.51
C SER A 50 2.96 -0.11 2.73
N ALA A 51 1.98 -1.02 2.73
CA ALA A 51 1.13 -1.26 3.89
C ALA A 51 1.93 -1.78 5.10
N VAL A 52 2.87 -2.69 4.89
CA VAL A 52 3.76 -3.18 5.96
C VAL A 52 4.62 -2.04 6.51
N VAL A 53 5.23 -1.23 5.63
CA VAL A 53 6.04 -0.06 6.05
C VAL A 53 5.20 0.94 6.87
N LEU A 54 3.96 1.20 6.45
CA LEU A 54 3.03 2.05 7.19
C LEU A 54 2.75 1.49 8.59
N LEU A 55 2.44 0.20 8.69
CA LEU A 55 2.18 -0.47 9.97
C LEU A 55 3.39 -0.40 10.90
N VAL A 56 4.59 -0.67 10.39
CA VAL A 56 5.83 -0.56 11.16
C VAL A 56 6.04 0.87 11.65
N GLY A 57 5.89 1.87 10.77
CA GLY A 57 5.96 3.29 11.14
C GLY A 57 4.94 3.68 12.21
N PHE A 58 3.71 3.18 12.08
CA PHE A 58 2.64 3.39 13.05
C PHE A 58 2.97 2.80 14.43
N PHE A 59 3.35 1.53 14.50
CA PHE A 59 3.69 0.87 15.76
C PHE A 59 4.91 1.51 16.44
N LEU A 60 5.94 1.89 15.68
CA LEU A 60 7.12 2.58 16.22
C LEU A 60 6.78 3.97 16.78
N THR A 61 5.82 4.67 16.15
CA THR A 61 5.36 5.98 16.61
C THR A 61 4.45 5.85 17.84
N MET A 62 3.59 4.83 17.89
CA MET A 62 2.62 4.60 18.96
C MET A 62 3.28 4.06 20.25
N SER A 63 4.27 3.15 20.12
CA SER A 63 4.96 2.53 21.27
C SER A 63 5.69 3.53 22.16
N ARG A 64 5.93 4.76 21.68
CA ARG A 64 6.56 5.84 22.44
C ARG A 64 5.60 6.74 23.21
N ARG A 65 4.27 6.62 23.01
CA ARG A 65 3.29 7.39 23.82
C ARG A 65 3.15 6.87 25.25
N LYS A 66 3.85 5.79 25.63
CA LYS A 66 3.76 5.14 26.95
C LYS A 66 4.98 5.38 27.86
N ALA A 67 5.62 6.55 27.79
CA ALA A 67 6.65 6.97 28.74
C ALA A 67 6.30 8.34 29.31
#